data_AF-A0A518FS73-F1
#
_entry.id   AF-A0A518FS73-F1
#
_cell.length_a   1.000
_cell.length_b   1.000
_cell.length_c   1.000
_cell.angle_alpha   90.00
_cell.angle_beta   90.00
_cell.angle_gamma   90.00
#
_symmetry.space_group_name_H-M   'P 1'
#
loop_
_entity.id
_entity.type
_entity.pdbx_description
1 polymer ?
#
loop_
_entity_poly.entity_id
_entity_poly.type
_entity_poly.pdbx_seq_one_letter_code
_entity_poly.pdbx_strand_id
1 'polypeptide(L)'
;MVAGGRTEGACRIFRLRKYYRNLGLCVLFFSLIIGIGMLWEIITEAPANQILKQMIFAGAICTFFVVISLYLIFSYYFASLTIQDNQLINQGILLQKELDLERVRQLRWIGGGAGIIKLKTLTEKSTIYLDNFVFEDRLWIVEHLRNQIPESIQEGWDLFCHRIAMPLRQYDPHALPVPDQDEILLTRKRWDRLLLPCILLTAVVGVIAAWKFGLPRLLTAPVLPTVLWLSLRFATPRQGMVAQNLNANPKQKSQLAFYGWFLLVSLFLLYLSRFVNFPWLDKSTFSSCVSLIAMCIVFWKSYQFGKAIEQKHREASKTSVQEWEAEQHNCE
;
A
#
# COMPACT_ATOMS: atom_id res chain seq x y z
N MET A 1 1.84 -56.89 -9.37
CA MET A 1 0.54 -56.37 -9.83
C MET A 1 0.37 -54.99 -9.24
N VAL A 2 0.12 -54.04 -10.12
CA VAL A 2 0.08 -52.60 -9.87
C VAL A 2 -1.26 -52.21 -9.26
N ALA A 3 -1.20 -51.48 -8.14
CA ALA A 3 -2.19 -50.48 -7.76
C ALA A 3 -1.36 -49.33 -7.18
N GLY A 4 -0.88 -48.39 -8.00
CA GLY A 4 -1.77 -47.48 -8.72
C GLY A 4 -2.36 -46.44 -7.77
N GLY A 5 -1.64 -46.02 -6.73
CA GLY A 5 -1.96 -44.84 -5.92
C GLY A 5 -1.84 -43.60 -6.80
N ARG A 6 -2.91 -43.26 -7.50
CA ARG A 6 -3.13 -41.92 -8.06
C ARG A 6 -2.98 -40.93 -6.91
N THR A 7 -1.95 -40.10 -6.94
CA THR A 7 -1.98 -38.80 -6.28
C THR A 7 -3.13 -38.02 -6.90
N GLU A 8 -4.25 -37.96 -6.19
CA GLU A 8 -5.35 -37.06 -6.54
C GLU A 8 -4.78 -35.66 -6.67
N GLY A 9 -4.95 -35.09 -7.86
CA GLY A 9 -4.58 -33.71 -8.17
C GLY A 9 -5.16 -32.76 -7.14
N ALA A 10 -4.33 -32.25 -6.23
CA ALA A 10 -4.78 -31.44 -5.10
C ALA A 10 -5.27 -30.07 -5.62
N CYS A 11 -6.53 -30.00 -6.03
CA CYS A 11 -7.20 -28.76 -6.35
C CYS A 11 -7.27 -27.90 -5.08
N ARG A 12 -6.54 -26.78 -5.07
CA ARG A 12 -6.48 -25.86 -3.93
C ARG A 12 -7.03 -24.50 -4.33
N ILE A 13 -8.03 -24.04 -3.57
CA ILE A 13 -8.72 -22.78 -3.79
C ILE A 13 -8.25 -21.77 -2.75
N PHE A 14 -7.64 -20.69 -3.22
CA PHE A 14 -7.15 -19.57 -2.41
C PHE A 14 -8.12 -18.40 -2.49
N ARG A 15 -8.60 -17.95 -1.33
CA ARG A 15 -9.51 -16.81 -1.21
C ARG A 15 -8.76 -15.58 -0.73
N LEU A 16 -9.28 -14.40 -1.09
CA LEU A 16 -8.73 -13.14 -0.61
C LEU A 16 -8.83 -13.02 0.92
N ARG A 17 -7.87 -12.33 1.53
CA ARG A 17 -7.86 -12.04 2.97
C ARG A 17 -9.09 -11.24 3.39
N LYS A 18 -9.56 -11.47 4.62
CA LYS A 18 -10.58 -10.66 5.31
C LYS A 18 -10.26 -9.16 5.36
N TYR A 19 -8.99 -8.79 5.16
CA TYR A 19 -8.54 -7.41 5.02
C TYR A 19 -9.34 -6.63 3.97
N TYR A 20 -9.62 -7.20 2.79
CA TYR A 20 -10.35 -6.52 1.71
C TYR A 20 -11.78 -6.14 2.11
N ARG A 21 -12.49 -7.07 2.77
CA ARG A 21 -13.82 -6.82 3.31
C ARG A 21 -13.79 -5.70 4.35
N ASN A 22 -12.88 -5.79 5.32
CA ASN A 22 -12.80 -4.81 6.39
C ASN A 22 -12.40 -3.42 5.85
N LEU A 23 -11.45 -3.36 4.91
CA LEU A 23 -11.04 -2.13 4.24
C LEU A 23 -12.20 -1.52 3.45
N GLY A 24 -12.94 -2.33 2.68
CA GLY A 24 -14.15 -1.88 1.98
C GLY A 24 -15.17 -1.27 2.94
N LEU A 25 -15.50 -1.95 4.03
CA LEU A 25 -16.41 -1.41 5.07
C LEU A 25 -15.90 -0.09 5.68
N CYS A 26 -14.59 0.03 5.95
CA CYS A 26 -14.00 1.27 6.43
C CYS A 26 -14.11 2.41 5.42
N VAL A 27 -13.83 2.13 4.13
CA VAL A 27 -13.94 3.12 3.04
C VAL A 27 -15.39 3.55 2.86
N LEU A 28 -16.36 2.64 3.00
CA LEU A 28 -17.78 2.96 2.95
C LEU A 28 -18.17 3.94 4.05
N PHE A 29 -17.81 3.61 5.29
CA PHE A 29 -18.09 4.45 6.46
C PHE A 29 -17.43 5.82 6.34
N PHE A 30 -16.19 5.86 5.86
CA PHE A 30 -15.46 7.09 5.59
C PHE A 30 -16.14 7.94 4.52
N SER A 31 -16.60 7.34 3.42
CA SER A 31 -17.32 8.07 2.37
C SER A 31 -18.63 8.66 2.87
N LEU A 32 -19.31 8.00 3.82
CA LEU A 32 -20.54 8.48 4.42
C LEU A 32 -20.28 9.71 5.30
N ILE A 33 -19.24 9.68 6.13
CA ILE A 33 -18.85 10.84 6.95
C ILE A 33 -18.47 12.04 6.07
N ILE A 34 -17.65 11.80 5.04
CA ILE A 34 -17.25 12.86 4.11
C ILE A 34 -18.45 13.41 3.36
N GLY A 35 -19.33 12.55 2.85
CA GLY A 35 -20.52 12.97 2.12
C GLY A 35 -21.43 13.84 2.97
N ILE A 36 -21.66 13.48 4.23
CA ILE A 36 -22.42 14.30 5.18
C ILE A 36 -21.73 15.65 5.41
N GLY A 37 -20.40 15.65 5.62
CA GLY A 37 -19.63 16.88 5.83
C GLY A 37 -19.69 17.84 4.63
N MET A 38 -19.51 17.31 3.42
CA MET A 38 -19.59 18.08 2.18
C MET A 38 -21.00 18.62 1.94
N LEU A 39 -22.04 17.80 2.16
CA LEU A 39 -23.43 18.25 2.04
C LEU A 39 -23.76 19.35 3.04
N TRP A 40 -23.28 19.22 4.28
CA TRP A 40 -23.45 20.24 5.30
C TRP A 40 -22.81 21.56 4.88
N GLU A 41 -21.54 21.54 4.44
CA GLU A 41 -20.82 22.72 3.97
C GLU A 41 -21.52 23.39 2.77
N ILE A 42 -22.01 22.59 1.82
CA ILE A 42 -22.74 23.12 0.65
C ILE A 42 -24.02 23.82 1.10
N ILE A 43 -24.78 23.24 2.05
CA ILE A 43 -26.03 23.83 2.53
C ILE A 43 -25.77 25.12 3.31
N THR A 44 -24.68 25.20 4.07
CA THR A 44 -24.40 26.34 4.95
C THR A 44 -23.65 27.49 4.30
N GLU A 45 -22.72 27.22 3.38
CA GLU A 45 -21.74 28.21 2.91
C GLU A 45 -21.71 28.42 1.38
N ALA A 46 -22.33 27.54 0.58
CA ALA A 46 -22.22 27.65 -0.87
C ALA A 46 -23.08 28.80 -1.45
N PRO A 47 -22.50 29.68 -2.29
CA PRO A 47 -23.29 30.70 -2.97
C PRO A 47 -24.24 30.05 -3.99
N ALA A 48 -25.45 30.59 -4.14
CA ALA A 48 -26.55 29.97 -4.89
C ALA A 48 -26.18 29.56 -6.33
N ASN A 49 -25.31 30.31 -7.00
CA ASN A 49 -24.83 30.04 -8.35
C ASN A 49 -23.79 28.91 -8.45
N GLN A 50 -23.23 28.45 -7.32
CA GLN A 50 -22.23 27.38 -7.26
C GLN A 50 -22.74 26.09 -6.61
N ILE A 51 -23.91 26.12 -5.94
CA ILE A 51 -24.50 24.96 -5.25
C ILE A 51 -24.51 23.72 -6.16
N LEU A 52 -25.05 23.84 -7.38
CA LEU A 52 -25.14 22.72 -8.32
C LEU A 52 -23.75 22.15 -8.68
N LYS A 53 -22.76 23.03 -8.92
CA LYS A 53 -21.39 22.60 -9.26
C LYS A 53 -20.73 21.86 -8.09
N GLN A 54 -20.89 22.38 -6.87
CA GLN A 54 -20.34 21.76 -5.67
C GLN A 54 -21.04 20.44 -5.33
N MET A 55 -22.37 20.34 -5.53
CA MET A 55 -23.11 19.09 -5.38
C MET A 55 -22.65 18.01 -6.37
N ILE A 56 -22.45 18.36 -7.65
CA ILE A 56 -21.93 17.42 -8.66
C ILE A 56 -20.53 16.94 -8.26
N PHE A 57 -19.66 17.87 -7.84
CA PHE A 57 -18.30 17.54 -7.42
C PHE A 57 -18.28 16.61 -6.18
N ALA A 58 -19.03 16.97 -5.14
CA ALA A 58 -19.16 16.15 -3.93
C ALA A 58 -19.77 14.77 -4.24
N GLY A 59 -20.81 14.74 -5.08
CA GLY A 59 -21.46 13.51 -5.54
C GLY A 59 -20.48 12.60 -6.30
N ALA A 60 -19.65 13.15 -7.17
CA ALA A 60 -18.64 12.40 -7.91
C ALA A 60 -17.59 11.77 -6.98
N ILE A 61 -17.08 12.54 -6.01
CA ILE A 61 -16.13 12.05 -5.01
C ILE A 61 -16.74 10.93 -4.17
N CYS A 62 -17.94 11.15 -3.63
CA CYS A 62 -18.61 10.15 -2.79
C CYS A 62 -18.91 8.87 -3.57
N THR A 63 -19.43 8.99 -4.80
CA THR A 63 -19.73 7.85 -5.68
C THR A 63 -18.46 7.06 -5.98
N PHE A 64 -17.34 7.73 -6.26
CA PHE A 64 -16.05 7.08 -6.48
C PHE A 64 -15.63 6.20 -5.28
N PHE A 65 -15.71 6.72 -4.06
CA PHE A 65 -15.38 5.95 -2.86
C PHE A 65 -16.35 4.81 -2.59
N VAL A 66 -17.65 5.01 -2.81
CA VAL A 66 -18.67 3.96 -2.68
C VAL A 66 -18.40 2.83 -3.68
N VAL A 67 -18.11 3.15 -4.94
CA VAL A 67 -17.78 2.17 -5.97
C VAL A 67 -16.52 1.37 -5.60
N ILE A 68 -15.45 2.04 -5.15
CA ILE A 68 -14.24 1.35 -4.67
C ILE A 68 -14.55 0.43 -3.49
N SER A 69 -15.32 0.90 -2.52
CA SER A 69 -15.71 0.11 -1.36
C SER A 69 -16.47 -1.16 -1.77
N LEU A 70 -17.49 -1.02 -2.61
CA LEU A 70 -18.27 -2.15 -3.11
C LEU A 70 -17.38 -3.12 -3.89
N TYR A 71 -16.48 -2.60 -4.73
CA TYR A 71 -15.51 -3.43 -5.45
C TYR A 71 -14.61 -4.24 -4.51
N LEU A 72 -14.10 -3.65 -3.43
CA LEU A 72 -13.29 -4.36 -2.44
C LEU A 72 -14.08 -5.45 -1.71
N ILE A 73 -15.34 -5.18 -1.36
CA ILE A 73 -16.23 -6.15 -0.71
C ILE A 73 -16.54 -7.30 -1.67
N PHE A 74 -16.90 -7.01 -2.93
CA PHE A 74 -17.16 -8.04 -3.93
C PHE A 74 -15.91 -8.86 -4.26
N SER A 75 -14.74 -8.23 -4.30
CA SER A 75 -13.47 -8.92 -4.51
C SER A 75 -13.24 -9.96 -3.42
N TYR A 76 -13.58 -9.66 -2.17
CA TYR A 76 -13.45 -10.63 -1.07
C TYR A 76 -14.37 -11.85 -1.23
N TYR A 77 -15.59 -11.67 -1.73
CA TYR A 77 -16.56 -12.76 -1.85
C TYR A 77 -16.43 -13.58 -3.12
N PHE A 78 -16.08 -12.94 -4.24
CA PHE A 78 -16.11 -13.57 -5.56
C PHE A 78 -14.73 -13.83 -6.15
N ALA A 79 -13.68 -13.09 -5.73
CA ALA A 79 -12.37 -13.33 -6.29
C ALA A 79 -11.67 -14.50 -5.58
N SER A 80 -11.12 -15.41 -6.38
CA SER A 80 -10.34 -16.54 -5.89
C SER A 80 -9.29 -16.97 -6.92
N LEU A 81 -8.21 -17.54 -6.43
CA LEU A 81 -7.20 -18.20 -7.24
C LEU A 81 -7.33 -19.69 -6.99
N THR A 82 -7.59 -20.47 -8.03
CA THR A 82 -7.63 -21.93 -7.95
C THR A 82 -6.44 -22.47 -8.72
N ILE A 83 -5.68 -23.35 -8.08
CA ILE A 83 -4.59 -24.10 -8.72
C ILE A 83 -5.02 -25.56 -8.73
N GLN A 84 -5.20 -26.10 -9.93
CA GLN A 84 -5.64 -27.48 -10.15
C GLN A 84 -4.68 -28.13 -11.15
N ASP A 85 -3.91 -29.10 -10.68
CA ASP A 85 -2.90 -29.81 -11.48
C ASP A 85 -1.96 -28.84 -12.19
N ASN A 86 -2.21 -28.63 -13.49
CA ASN A 86 -1.43 -27.77 -14.36
C ASN A 86 -2.20 -26.51 -14.80
N GLN A 87 -3.36 -26.24 -14.22
CA GLN A 87 -4.21 -25.11 -14.55
C GLN A 87 -4.26 -24.12 -13.39
N LEU A 88 -4.11 -22.85 -13.74
CA LEU A 88 -4.24 -21.72 -12.86
C LEU A 88 -5.48 -20.92 -13.26
N ILE A 89 -6.53 -21.02 -12.45
CA ILE A 89 -7.79 -20.32 -12.66
C ILE A 89 -7.81 -19.10 -11.75
N ASN A 90 -7.73 -17.92 -12.35
CA ASN A 90 -7.87 -16.65 -11.66
C ASN A 90 -9.30 -16.13 -11.87
N GLN A 91 -10.13 -16.31 -10.85
CA GLN A 91 -11.50 -15.84 -10.83
C GLN A 91 -11.52 -14.42 -10.27
N GLY A 92 -11.84 -13.45 -11.12
CA GLY A 92 -12.17 -12.08 -10.71
C GLY A 92 -13.66 -11.91 -10.44
N ILE A 93 -14.09 -10.69 -10.16
CA ILE A 93 -15.52 -10.37 -9.94
C ILE A 93 -16.33 -10.54 -11.23
N LEU A 94 -15.77 -10.14 -12.38
CA LEU A 94 -16.46 -10.09 -13.67
C LEU A 94 -15.91 -11.06 -14.71
N LEU A 95 -14.67 -11.50 -14.54
CA LEU A 95 -13.97 -12.29 -15.55
C LEU A 95 -13.21 -13.42 -14.87
N GLN A 96 -13.35 -14.61 -15.41
CA GLN A 96 -12.52 -15.76 -15.10
C GLN A 96 -11.44 -15.89 -16.17
N LYS A 97 -10.20 -16.12 -15.74
CA LYS A 97 -9.07 -16.40 -16.63
C LYS A 97 -8.49 -17.74 -16.25
N GLU A 98 -8.28 -18.58 -17.24
CA GLU A 98 -7.71 -19.91 -17.06
C GLU A 98 -6.38 -19.95 -17.80
N LEU A 99 -5.33 -20.30 -17.08
CA LEU A 99 -3.98 -20.32 -17.61
C LEU A 99 -3.38 -21.71 -17.42
N ASP A 100 -2.98 -22.33 -18.52
CA ASP A 100 -2.26 -23.60 -18.52
C ASP A 100 -0.77 -23.35 -18.22
N LEU A 101 -0.26 -23.97 -17.15
CA LEU A 101 1.10 -23.79 -16.64
C LEU A 101 2.15 -24.36 -17.60
N GLU A 102 1.83 -25.41 -18.35
CA GLU A 102 2.71 -25.98 -19.40
C GLU A 102 2.95 -24.99 -20.54
N ARG A 103 1.97 -24.11 -20.81
CA ARG A 103 2.05 -23.12 -21.89
C ARG A 103 2.75 -21.84 -21.45
N VAL A 104 3.15 -21.74 -20.18
CA VAL A 104 3.85 -20.57 -19.66
C VAL A 104 5.22 -20.50 -20.32
N ARG A 105 5.50 -19.36 -20.95
CA ARG A 105 6.79 -19.08 -21.60
C ARG A 105 7.69 -18.23 -20.73
N GLN A 106 7.12 -17.50 -19.79
CA GLN A 106 7.86 -16.58 -18.94
C GLN A 106 7.14 -16.45 -17.60
N LEU A 107 7.86 -16.73 -16.52
CA LEU A 107 7.48 -16.48 -15.16
C LEU A 107 8.37 -15.36 -14.61
N ARG A 108 7.78 -14.22 -14.24
CA ARG A 108 8.53 -13.11 -13.65
C ARG A 108 8.17 -12.94 -12.19
N TRP A 109 9.17 -13.07 -11.34
CA TRP A 109 9.14 -12.79 -9.93
C TRP A 109 9.48 -11.32 -9.68
N ILE A 110 8.61 -10.61 -8.97
CA ILE A 110 8.80 -9.18 -8.68
C ILE A 110 8.78 -9.00 -7.16
N GLY A 111 9.95 -8.70 -6.58
CA GLY A 111 10.13 -8.47 -5.15
C GLY A 111 9.59 -7.12 -4.64
N GLY A 112 8.58 -6.53 -5.29
CA GLY A 112 7.97 -5.26 -4.89
C GLY A 112 6.81 -5.46 -3.92
N GLY A 113 6.74 -4.65 -2.86
CA GLY A 113 5.69 -4.75 -1.84
C GLY A 113 5.70 -6.11 -1.15
N ALA A 114 4.53 -6.77 -1.07
CA ALA A 114 4.38 -8.13 -0.54
C ALA A 114 4.53 -9.24 -1.59
N GLY A 115 4.93 -8.89 -2.83
CA GLY A 115 5.26 -9.85 -3.89
C GLY A 115 4.24 -9.96 -4.99
N ILE A 116 4.75 -9.96 -6.22
CA ILE A 116 3.95 -10.08 -7.43
C ILE A 116 4.57 -11.15 -8.30
N ILE A 117 3.75 -12.09 -8.76
CA ILE A 117 4.14 -13.13 -9.70
C ILE A 117 3.40 -12.87 -11.02
N LYS A 118 4.15 -12.67 -12.11
CA LYS A 118 3.56 -12.48 -13.44
C LYS A 118 3.82 -13.71 -14.30
N LEU A 119 2.76 -14.32 -14.76
CA LEU A 119 2.78 -15.45 -15.68
C LEU A 119 2.41 -14.95 -17.08
N LYS A 120 3.18 -15.33 -18.09
CA LYS A 120 2.91 -14.96 -19.48
C LYS A 120 2.96 -16.20 -20.37
N THR A 121 1.89 -16.40 -21.13
CA THR A 121 1.81 -17.35 -22.24
C THR A 121 1.91 -16.58 -23.56
N LEU A 122 1.74 -17.27 -24.69
CA LEU A 122 1.74 -16.62 -26.02
C LEU A 122 0.55 -15.66 -26.20
N THR A 123 -0.60 -16.02 -25.65
CA THR A 123 -1.87 -15.30 -25.84
C THR A 123 -2.28 -14.51 -24.60
N GLU A 124 -1.85 -14.93 -23.42
CA GLU A 124 -2.42 -14.46 -22.16
C GLU A 124 -1.37 -14.03 -21.14
N LYS A 125 -1.83 -13.22 -20.19
CA LYS A 125 -1.05 -12.74 -19.07
C LYS A 125 -1.89 -12.86 -17.80
N SER A 126 -1.34 -13.53 -16.79
CA SER A 126 -1.91 -13.60 -15.46
C SER A 126 -0.97 -12.93 -14.46
N THR A 127 -1.53 -12.30 -13.44
CA THR A 127 -0.76 -11.65 -12.37
C THR A 127 -1.35 -12.04 -11.04
N ILE A 128 -0.50 -12.58 -10.18
CA ILE A 128 -0.85 -13.00 -8.83
C ILE A 128 -0.21 -11.99 -7.88
N TYR A 129 -1.05 -11.32 -7.11
CA TYR A 129 -0.61 -10.43 -6.04
C TYR A 129 -0.59 -11.24 -4.75
N LEU A 130 0.59 -11.56 -4.23
CA LEU A 130 0.71 -12.38 -3.01
C LEU A 130 0.10 -11.70 -1.79
N ASP A 131 0.01 -10.37 -1.79
CA ASP A 131 -0.61 -9.64 -0.68
C ASP A 131 -2.07 -10.05 -0.43
N ASN A 132 -2.74 -10.53 -1.48
CA ASN A 132 -4.13 -10.94 -1.46
C ASN A 132 -4.38 -12.17 -0.56
N PHE A 133 -3.35 -12.98 -0.29
CA PHE A 133 -3.49 -14.29 0.35
C PHE A 133 -2.92 -14.33 1.77
N VAL A 134 -3.34 -15.32 2.55
CA VAL A 134 -2.80 -15.57 3.90
C VAL A 134 -1.36 -16.07 3.78
N PHE A 135 -0.58 -15.86 4.83
CA PHE A 135 0.84 -16.20 4.87
C PHE A 135 1.17 -17.62 4.39
N GLU A 136 0.51 -18.63 4.95
CA GLU A 136 0.68 -20.05 4.61
C GLU A 136 0.41 -20.33 3.13
N ASP A 137 -0.64 -19.71 2.59
CA ASP A 137 -0.99 -19.84 1.17
C ASP A 137 0.04 -19.16 0.26
N ARG A 138 0.63 -18.03 0.69
CA ARG A 138 1.68 -17.35 -0.09
C ARG A 138 2.90 -18.25 -0.27
N LEU A 139 3.37 -18.87 0.81
CA LEU A 139 4.53 -19.75 0.77
C LEU A 139 4.24 -20.96 -0.13
N TRP A 140 3.07 -21.60 0.05
CA TRP A 140 2.67 -22.73 -0.80
C TRP A 140 2.62 -22.36 -2.28
N ILE A 141 2.04 -21.20 -2.64
CA ILE A 141 1.97 -20.74 -4.04
C ILE A 141 3.38 -20.55 -4.62
N VAL A 142 4.29 -19.94 -3.85
CA VAL A 142 5.67 -19.70 -4.27
C VAL A 142 6.40 -21.02 -4.50
N GLU A 143 6.35 -21.95 -3.54
CA GLU A 143 7.00 -23.26 -3.64
C GLU A 143 6.42 -24.09 -4.77
N HIS A 144 5.10 -24.13 -4.90
CA HIS A 144 4.42 -24.88 -5.97
C HIS A 144 4.80 -24.36 -7.36
N LEU A 145 4.75 -23.04 -7.60
CA LEU A 145 5.11 -22.46 -8.89
C LEU A 145 6.61 -22.55 -9.18
N ARG A 146 7.47 -22.43 -8.15
CA ARG A 146 8.91 -22.57 -8.29
C ARG A 146 9.29 -23.98 -8.77
N ASN A 147 8.63 -25.00 -8.24
CA ASN A 147 8.93 -26.41 -8.55
C ASN A 147 8.29 -26.88 -9.87
N GLN A 148 7.08 -26.42 -10.19
CA GLN A 148 6.37 -26.85 -11.41
C GLN A 148 6.95 -26.23 -12.70
N ILE A 149 7.46 -25.01 -12.63
CA ILE A 149 7.92 -24.27 -13.81
C ILE A 149 9.44 -24.41 -13.95
N PRO A 150 9.99 -24.81 -15.11
CA PRO A 150 11.43 -24.91 -15.30
C PRO A 150 12.18 -23.60 -15.02
N GLU A 151 13.34 -23.67 -14.38
CA GLU A 151 14.12 -22.48 -14.00
C GLU A 151 14.53 -21.61 -15.19
N SER A 152 14.71 -22.21 -16.36
CA SER A 152 15.13 -21.53 -17.59
C SER A 152 14.14 -20.45 -18.07
N ILE A 153 12.88 -20.53 -17.66
CA ILE A 153 11.83 -19.55 -17.99
C ILE A 153 11.46 -18.63 -16.81
N GLN A 154 12.17 -18.74 -15.70
CA GLN A 154 11.96 -17.91 -14.51
C GLN A 154 12.92 -16.70 -14.48
N GLU A 155 12.38 -15.51 -14.28
CA GLU A 155 13.14 -14.25 -14.20
C GLU A 155 12.94 -13.56 -12.84
N GLY A 156 14.00 -12.99 -12.28
CA GLY A 156 13.95 -12.17 -11.07
C GLY A 156 13.73 -12.95 -9.78
N TRP A 157 13.93 -14.28 -9.82
CA TRP A 157 13.81 -15.16 -8.66
C TRP A 157 14.73 -14.74 -7.53
N ASP A 158 15.96 -14.35 -7.85
CA ASP A 158 16.99 -13.89 -6.94
C ASP A 158 16.50 -12.77 -6.01
N LEU A 159 16.07 -11.65 -6.58
CA LEU A 159 15.60 -10.51 -5.78
C LEU A 159 14.28 -10.81 -5.05
N PHE A 160 13.43 -11.65 -5.64
CA PHE A 160 12.19 -12.10 -5.01
C PHE A 160 12.46 -13.05 -3.84
N CYS A 161 13.40 -13.96 -3.97
CA CYS A 161 13.77 -14.95 -2.96
C CYS A 161 14.25 -14.23 -1.70
N HIS A 162 15.21 -13.32 -1.86
CA HIS A 162 15.73 -12.51 -0.76
C HIS A 162 14.65 -11.66 -0.07
N ARG A 163 13.82 -10.96 -0.84
CA ARG A 163 12.86 -10.00 -0.24
C ARG A 163 11.59 -10.64 0.27
N ILE A 164 11.22 -11.81 -0.25
CA ILE A 164 9.88 -12.38 -0.09
C ILE A 164 9.96 -13.84 0.29
N ALA A 165 10.53 -14.72 -0.53
CA ALA A 165 10.47 -16.17 -0.27
C ALA A 165 11.16 -16.54 1.05
N MET A 166 12.38 -16.06 1.29
CA MET A 166 13.14 -16.32 2.53
C MET A 166 12.39 -15.79 3.78
N PRO A 167 11.98 -14.50 3.84
CA PRO A 167 11.12 -14.03 4.92
C PRO A 167 9.80 -14.80 5.08
N LEU A 168 9.21 -15.29 3.97
CA LEU A 168 8.00 -16.12 4.00
C LEU A 168 8.26 -17.55 4.50
N ARG A 169 9.49 -18.05 4.49
CA ARG A 169 9.82 -19.38 5.02
C ARG A 169 10.24 -19.32 6.49
N GLN A 170 10.92 -18.24 6.88
CA GLN A 170 11.43 -18.02 8.24
C GLN A 170 10.42 -17.42 9.22
N TYR A 171 9.25 -16.99 8.73
CA TYR A 171 8.23 -16.40 9.57
C TYR A 171 7.61 -17.43 10.51
N ASP A 172 7.70 -17.14 11.80
CA ASP A 172 6.94 -17.84 12.82
C ASP A 172 5.80 -16.90 13.29
N PRO A 173 4.51 -17.29 13.11
CA PRO A 173 3.35 -16.52 13.58
C PRO A 173 3.33 -16.27 15.09
N HIS A 174 4.04 -17.10 15.85
CA HIS A 174 4.11 -17.04 17.31
C HIS A 174 5.39 -16.37 17.84
N ALA A 175 6.41 -16.23 17.01
CA ALA A 175 7.62 -15.50 17.38
C ALA A 175 7.31 -14.00 17.51
N LEU A 176 7.71 -13.41 18.63
CA LEU A 176 7.67 -11.96 18.77
C LEU A 176 8.71 -11.36 17.80
N PRO A 177 8.33 -10.35 16.99
CA PRO A 177 9.30 -9.67 16.13
C PRO A 177 10.38 -9.03 16.99
N VAL A 178 11.59 -9.61 16.98
CA VAL A 178 12.77 -9.04 17.62
C VAL A 178 13.42 -8.10 16.59
N PRO A 179 13.44 -6.78 16.84
CA PRO A 179 14.08 -5.86 15.91
C PRO A 179 15.59 -6.09 15.90
N ASP A 180 16.17 -6.13 14.71
CA ASP A 180 17.63 -6.10 14.53
C ASP A 180 18.20 -4.70 14.91
N GLN A 181 19.53 -4.55 14.98
CA GLN A 181 20.21 -3.32 15.41
C GLN A 181 19.79 -2.06 14.61
N ASP A 182 19.40 -2.26 13.34
CA ASP A 182 18.97 -1.19 12.43
C ASP A 182 17.45 -1.05 12.32
N GLU A 183 16.68 -1.76 13.14
CA GLU A 183 15.22 -1.83 13.05
C GLU A 183 14.52 -1.31 14.31
N ILE A 184 13.30 -0.84 14.14
CA ILE A 184 12.45 -0.33 15.21
C ILE A 184 11.13 -1.09 15.16
N LEU A 185 10.73 -1.59 16.33
CA LEU A 185 9.38 -2.10 16.53
C LEU A 185 8.37 -0.93 16.62
N LEU A 186 7.61 -0.74 15.55
CA LEU A 186 6.49 0.20 15.51
C LEU A 186 5.27 -0.44 16.18
N THR A 187 4.91 0.09 17.34
CA THR A 187 3.75 -0.37 18.11
C THR A 187 2.61 0.64 18.05
N ARG A 188 1.38 0.18 18.25
CA ARG A 188 0.19 1.05 18.34
C ARG A 188 0.34 2.17 19.38
N LYS A 189 1.03 1.88 20.49
CA LYS A 189 1.33 2.86 21.55
C LYS A 189 2.17 4.05 21.06
N ARG A 190 3.05 3.85 20.07
CA ARG A 190 3.82 4.96 19.47
C ARG A 190 2.92 5.90 18.69
N TRP A 191 1.99 5.37 17.91
CA TRP A 191 1.00 6.18 17.19
C TRP A 191 0.08 6.94 18.15
N ASP A 192 -0.32 6.31 19.25
CA ASP A 192 -1.11 6.96 20.30
C ASP A 192 -0.35 8.15 20.90
N ARG A 193 0.92 7.95 21.25
CA ARG A 193 1.76 9.01 21.83
C ARG A 193 1.98 10.18 20.88
N LEU A 194 2.03 9.92 19.57
CA LEU A 194 2.30 10.95 18.57
C LEU A 194 1.02 11.70 18.15
N LEU A 195 -0.08 11.00 17.93
CA LEU A 195 -1.27 11.58 17.31
C LEU A 195 -2.35 12.02 18.31
N LEU A 196 -2.45 11.41 19.50
CA LEU A 196 -3.43 11.87 20.51
C LEU A 196 -3.17 13.32 20.94
N PRO A 197 -1.93 13.78 21.20
CA PRO A 197 -1.68 15.18 21.49
C PRO A 197 -2.06 16.11 20.33
N CYS A 198 -1.82 15.70 19.08
CA CYS A 198 -2.22 16.46 17.90
C CYS A 198 -3.74 16.57 17.77
N ILE A 199 -4.48 15.49 18.04
CA ILE A 199 -5.95 15.50 18.06
C ILE A 199 -6.45 16.47 19.12
N LEU A 200 -5.90 16.40 20.32
CA LEU A 200 -6.29 17.29 21.42
C LEU A 200 -5.99 18.75 21.09
N LEU A 201 -4.79 19.03 20.57
CA LEU A 201 -4.38 20.39 20.18
C LEU A 201 -5.28 20.96 19.08
N THR A 202 -5.57 20.18 18.03
CA THR A 202 -6.46 20.62 16.95
C THR A 202 -7.90 20.81 17.41
N ALA A 203 -8.40 19.98 18.34
CA ALA A 203 -9.71 20.16 18.95
C ALA A 203 -9.78 21.46 19.78
N VAL A 204 -8.78 21.71 20.64
CA VAL A 204 -8.73 22.94 21.46
C VAL A 204 -8.66 24.19 20.58
N VAL A 205 -7.79 24.19 19.57
CA VAL A 205 -7.68 25.31 18.61
C VAL A 205 -9.00 25.51 17.86
N GLY A 206 -9.64 24.43 17.42
CA GLY A 206 -10.93 24.47 16.72
C GLY A 206 -12.03 25.11 17.57
N VAL A 207 -12.15 24.71 18.85
CA VAL A 207 -13.12 25.28 19.80
C VAL A 207 -12.85 26.75 20.07
N ILE A 208 -11.60 27.13 20.33
CA ILE A 208 -11.21 28.53 20.56
C ILE A 208 -11.55 29.36 19.32
N ALA A 209 -11.27 28.84 18.12
CA ALA A 209 -11.48 29.59 16.91
C ALA A 209 -12.97 29.73 16.53
N ALA A 210 -13.77 28.70 16.78
CA ALA A 210 -15.22 28.78 16.63
C ALA A 210 -15.81 29.81 17.60
N TRP A 211 -15.37 29.81 18.86
CA TRP A 211 -15.91 30.69 19.88
C TRP A 211 -15.44 32.14 19.73
N LYS A 212 -14.14 32.38 19.57
CA LYS A 212 -13.57 33.74 19.54
C LYS A 212 -13.64 34.41 18.17
N PHE A 213 -13.50 33.66 17.09
CA PHE A 213 -13.44 34.21 15.73
C PHE A 213 -14.71 33.93 14.91
N GLY A 214 -15.71 33.25 15.50
CA GLY A 214 -16.95 32.93 14.79
C GLY A 214 -16.73 32.01 13.59
N LEU A 215 -15.72 31.14 13.65
CA LEU A 215 -15.35 30.22 12.57
C LEU A 215 -15.76 28.77 12.93
N PRO A 216 -17.07 28.42 12.90
CA PRO A 216 -17.56 27.11 13.34
C PRO A 216 -16.97 25.94 12.51
N ARG A 217 -16.59 26.19 11.25
CA ARG A 217 -15.91 25.21 10.39
C ARG A 217 -14.66 24.57 11.02
N LEU A 218 -13.95 25.31 11.88
CA LEU A 218 -12.73 24.82 12.52
C LEU A 218 -13.01 23.77 13.62
N LEU A 219 -14.26 23.54 14.00
CA LEU A 219 -14.64 22.41 14.86
C LEU A 219 -14.38 21.05 14.19
N THR A 220 -14.26 21.01 12.86
CA THR A 220 -13.90 19.79 12.11
C THR A 220 -12.39 19.54 12.02
N ALA A 221 -11.55 20.47 12.49
CA ALA A 221 -10.09 20.33 12.49
C ALA A 221 -9.56 19.00 13.08
N PRO A 222 -10.11 18.43 14.18
CA PRO A 222 -9.61 17.16 14.73
C PRO A 222 -10.00 15.93 13.88
N VAL A 223 -10.88 16.05 12.88
CA VAL A 223 -11.32 14.91 12.06
C VAL A 223 -10.16 14.29 11.28
N LEU A 224 -9.32 15.09 10.64
CA LEU A 224 -8.19 14.57 9.85
C LEU A 224 -7.15 13.83 10.72
N PRO A 225 -6.65 14.39 11.85
CA PRO A 225 -5.72 13.65 12.70
C PRO A 225 -6.36 12.45 13.40
N THR A 226 -7.67 12.47 13.70
CA THR A 226 -8.38 11.28 14.23
C THR A 226 -8.48 10.17 13.18
N VAL A 227 -8.83 10.49 11.93
CA VAL A 227 -8.85 9.53 10.82
C VAL A 227 -7.45 8.95 10.59
N LEU A 228 -6.40 9.79 10.59
CA LEU A 228 -5.02 9.34 10.44
C LEU A 228 -4.59 8.42 11.60
N TRP A 229 -4.94 8.79 12.83
CA TRP A 229 -4.68 7.98 14.03
C TRP A 229 -5.35 6.63 13.97
N LEU A 230 -6.64 6.58 13.63
CA LEU A 230 -7.38 5.34 13.45
C LEU A 230 -6.74 4.48 12.34
N SER A 231 -6.48 5.09 11.18
CA SER A 231 -5.90 4.38 10.03
C SER A 231 -4.57 3.72 10.37
N LEU A 232 -3.64 4.46 10.98
CA LEU A 232 -2.33 3.93 11.37
C LEU A 232 -2.44 2.88 12.49
N ARG A 233 -3.35 3.09 13.45
CA ARG A 233 -3.61 2.14 14.53
C ARG A 233 -4.24 0.83 14.04
N PHE A 234 -5.09 0.88 13.02
CA PHE A 234 -5.68 -0.30 12.38
C PHE A 234 -4.69 -1.02 11.46
N ALA A 235 -3.88 -0.27 10.71
CA ALA A 235 -2.84 -0.83 9.83
C ALA A 235 -1.73 -1.53 10.63
N THR A 236 -1.41 -1.06 11.84
CA THR A 236 -0.36 -1.65 12.68
C THR A 236 -0.89 -2.88 13.44
N PRO A 237 -0.25 -4.06 13.35
CA PRO A 237 -0.59 -5.24 14.15
C PRO A 237 -0.48 -4.97 15.67
N ARG A 238 -1.21 -5.74 16.50
CA ARG A 238 -1.12 -5.60 17.97
C ARG A 238 0.27 -5.91 18.51
N GLN A 239 0.95 -6.89 17.92
CA GLN A 239 2.31 -7.30 18.25
C GLN A 239 3.38 -6.30 17.80
N GLY A 240 2.99 -5.26 17.04
CA GLY A 240 3.91 -4.32 16.41
C GLY A 240 4.33 -4.80 15.02
N MET A 241 4.89 -3.88 14.24
CA MET A 241 5.54 -4.18 12.96
C MET A 241 6.98 -3.72 13.02
N VAL A 242 7.89 -4.54 12.52
CA VAL A 242 9.28 -4.16 12.36
C VAL A 242 9.37 -3.20 11.17
N ALA A 243 9.98 -2.05 11.39
CA ALA A 243 10.30 -1.12 10.33
C ALA A 243 11.75 -0.68 10.47
N GLN A 244 12.40 -0.41 9.35
CA GLN A 244 13.75 0.13 9.37
C GLN A 244 13.81 1.43 10.16
N ASN A 245 14.82 1.53 11.00
CA ASN A 245 15.12 2.76 11.70
C ASN A 245 15.62 3.79 10.70
N LEU A 246 14.82 4.83 10.48
CA LEU A 246 15.18 5.94 9.59
C LEU A 246 16.49 6.65 10.01
N ASN A 247 16.89 6.52 11.28
CA ASN A 247 18.17 7.05 11.78
C ASN A 247 19.35 6.08 11.63
N ALA A 248 19.13 4.78 11.44
CA ALA A 248 20.22 3.80 11.30
C ALA A 248 20.92 3.95 9.94
N ASN A 249 20.17 4.29 8.89
CA ASN A 249 20.74 4.49 7.57
C ASN A 249 21.05 5.98 7.31
N PRO A 250 22.33 6.40 7.23
CA PRO A 250 22.70 7.81 7.03
C PRO A 250 22.14 8.38 5.72
N LYS A 251 21.94 7.54 4.69
CA LYS A 251 21.31 7.95 3.44
C LYS A 251 19.82 8.26 3.63
N GLN A 252 19.07 7.44 4.37
CA GLN A 252 17.65 7.69 4.66
C GLN A 252 17.46 8.96 5.52
N LYS A 253 18.31 9.15 6.53
CA LYS A 253 18.29 10.36 7.36
C LYS A 253 18.54 11.63 6.53
N SER A 254 19.52 11.61 5.64
CA SER A 254 19.80 12.72 4.71
C SER A 254 18.61 13.05 3.80
N GLN A 255 17.88 12.03 3.34
CA GLN A 255 16.67 12.25 2.56
C GLN A 255 15.52 12.87 3.35
N LEU A 256 15.29 12.41 4.57
CA LEU A 256 14.28 13.01 5.45
C LEU A 256 14.61 14.46 5.75
N ALA A 257 15.87 14.76 6.01
CA ALA A 257 16.34 16.13 6.17
C ALA A 257 16.10 16.96 4.88
N PHE A 258 16.37 16.41 3.71
CA PHE A 258 16.07 17.05 2.43
C PHE A 258 14.58 17.33 2.26
N TYR A 259 13.70 16.35 2.50
CA TYR A 259 12.24 16.53 2.37
C TYR A 259 11.71 17.55 3.38
N GLY A 260 12.18 17.52 4.63
CA GLY A 260 11.83 18.50 5.65
C GLY A 260 12.26 19.91 5.26
N TRP A 261 13.52 20.09 4.87
CA TRP A 261 14.04 21.37 4.39
C TRP A 261 13.29 21.87 3.15
N PHE A 262 13.05 21.01 2.17
CA PHE A 262 12.38 21.36 0.92
C PHE A 262 10.91 21.78 1.13
N LEU A 263 10.21 21.10 2.04
CA LEU A 263 8.87 21.47 2.46
C LEU A 263 8.86 22.85 3.14
N LEU A 264 9.83 23.12 4.02
CA LEU A 264 9.97 24.45 4.64
C LEU A 264 10.24 25.55 3.61
N VAL A 265 11.13 25.31 2.64
CA VAL A 265 11.40 26.26 1.54
C VAL A 265 10.15 26.51 0.70
N SER A 266 9.40 25.46 0.36
CA SER A 266 8.17 25.57 -0.41
C SER A 266 7.10 26.37 0.34
N LEU A 267 6.90 26.10 1.63
CA LEU A 267 5.99 26.86 2.49
C LEU A 267 6.44 28.33 2.63
N PHE A 268 7.74 28.56 2.74
CA PHE A 268 8.30 29.91 2.81
C PHE A 268 8.09 30.70 1.51
N LEU A 269 8.28 30.07 0.34
CA LEU A 269 7.99 30.69 -0.96
C LEU A 269 6.50 31.02 -1.12
N LEU A 270 5.62 30.11 -0.70
CA LEU A 270 4.17 30.37 -0.68
C LEU A 270 3.82 31.52 0.27
N TYR A 271 4.44 31.57 1.45
CA TYR A 271 4.28 32.68 2.38
C TYR A 271 4.76 34.01 1.80
N LEU A 272 5.95 34.05 1.19
CA LEU A 272 6.50 35.25 0.55
C LEU A 272 5.63 35.77 -0.59
N SER A 273 5.01 34.88 -1.38
CA SER A 273 4.08 35.27 -2.45
C SER A 273 2.84 36.01 -1.96
N ARG A 274 2.55 35.95 -0.66
CA ARG A 274 1.48 36.76 -0.04
C ARG A 274 1.86 38.24 0.02
N PHE A 275 3.15 38.54 0.16
CA PHE A 275 3.71 39.89 0.33
C PHE A 275 4.24 40.48 -0.97
N VAL A 276 4.69 39.64 -1.90
CA VAL A 276 5.23 40.06 -3.19
C VAL A 276 4.15 39.91 -4.26
N ASN A 277 3.70 41.03 -4.84
CA ASN A 277 2.80 41.01 -5.98
C ASN A 277 3.64 41.03 -7.27
N PHE A 278 3.63 39.92 -8.01
CA PHE A 278 4.21 39.89 -9.35
C PHE A 278 3.18 40.39 -10.36
N PRO A 279 3.42 41.51 -11.06
CA PRO A 279 2.40 42.12 -11.93
C PRO A 279 2.04 41.28 -13.17
N TRP A 280 2.88 40.30 -13.52
CA TRP A 280 2.67 39.38 -14.65
C TRP A 280 2.19 37.99 -14.22
N LEU A 281 1.96 37.73 -12.92
CA LEU A 281 1.71 36.38 -12.45
C LEU A 281 0.68 36.36 -11.30
N ASP A 282 -0.49 35.82 -11.59
CA ASP A 282 -1.54 35.62 -10.59
C ASP A 282 -1.06 34.70 -9.46
N LYS A 283 -1.47 35.00 -8.22
CA LYS A 283 -1.09 34.24 -7.01
C LYS A 283 -1.44 32.74 -7.11
N SER A 284 -2.58 32.43 -7.73
CA SER A 284 -3.01 31.04 -7.98
C SER A 284 -2.05 30.31 -8.94
N THR A 285 -1.64 31.00 -10.02
CA THR A 285 -0.69 30.48 -11.01
C THR A 285 0.69 30.29 -10.39
N PHE A 286 1.16 31.23 -9.57
CA PHE A 286 2.43 31.12 -8.85
C PHE A 286 2.43 29.91 -7.90
N SER A 287 1.38 29.77 -7.08
CA SER A 287 1.23 28.64 -6.15
C SER A 287 1.20 27.29 -6.88
N SER A 288 0.50 27.24 -8.02
CA SER A 288 0.41 26.02 -8.84
C SER A 288 1.76 25.65 -9.44
N CYS A 289 2.50 26.62 -9.99
CA CYS A 289 3.84 26.41 -10.53
C CYS A 289 4.84 25.94 -9.46
N VAL A 290 4.86 26.59 -8.29
CA VAL A 290 5.71 26.17 -7.15
C VAL A 290 5.38 24.74 -6.73
N SER A 291 4.09 24.39 -6.65
CA SER A 291 3.65 23.05 -6.26
C SER A 291 4.05 21.99 -7.29
N LEU A 292 3.91 22.27 -8.59
CA LEU A 292 4.32 21.34 -9.66
C LEU A 292 5.82 21.13 -9.69
N ILE A 293 6.62 22.19 -9.59
CA ILE A 293 8.09 22.09 -9.53
C ILE A 293 8.50 21.31 -8.27
N ALA A 294 7.86 21.59 -7.14
CA ALA A 294 8.10 20.87 -5.89
C ALA A 294 7.82 19.37 -6.03
N MET A 295 6.69 19.02 -6.64
CA MET A 295 6.31 17.65 -6.92
C MET A 295 7.34 16.95 -7.82
N CYS A 296 7.76 17.57 -8.92
CA CYS A 296 8.77 17.03 -9.82
C CYS A 296 10.11 16.75 -9.13
N ILE A 297 10.59 17.68 -8.28
CA ILE A 297 11.85 17.52 -7.54
C ILE A 297 11.75 16.36 -6.54
N VAL A 298 10.63 16.26 -5.81
CA VAL A 298 10.38 15.18 -4.85
C VAL A 298 10.36 13.82 -5.58
N PHE A 299 9.68 13.72 -6.72
CA PHE A 299 9.64 12.49 -7.53
C PHE A 299 11.01 12.12 -8.11
N TRP A 300 11.76 13.09 -8.60
CA TRP A 300 13.10 12.83 -9.12
C TRP A 300 14.04 12.28 -8.03
N LYS A 301 14.01 12.89 -6.85
CA LYS A 301 14.83 12.45 -5.71
C LYS A 301 14.39 11.10 -5.14
N SER A 302 13.09 10.83 -5.08
CA SER A 302 12.59 9.52 -4.65
C SER A 302 12.96 8.42 -5.64
N TYR A 303 12.90 8.70 -6.95
CA TYR A 303 13.32 7.77 -7.99
C TYR A 303 14.81 7.41 -7.89
N GLN A 304 15.70 8.42 -7.76
CA GLN A 304 17.14 8.19 -7.63
C GLN A 304 17.47 7.28 -6.43
N PHE A 305 16.78 7.51 -5.33
CA PHE A 305 17.01 6.71 -4.12
C PHE A 305 16.44 5.30 -4.22
N GLY A 306 15.25 5.15 -4.81
CA GLY A 306 14.70 3.83 -5.11
C GLY A 306 15.67 2.98 -5.93
N LYS A 307 16.32 3.58 -6.94
CA LYS A 307 17.34 2.90 -7.75
C LYS A 307 18.55 2.46 -6.92
N ALA A 308 19.03 3.30 -6.00
CA ALA A 308 20.16 2.97 -5.14
C ALA A 308 19.84 1.84 -4.14
N ILE A 309 18.63 1.82 -3.60
CA ILE A 309 18.16 0.73 -2.73
C ILE A 309 18.04 -0.58 -3.52
N GLU A 310 17.48 -0.53 -4.73
CA GLU A 310 17.31 -1.71 -5.56
C GLU A 310 18.65 -2.38 -5.87
N GLN A 311 19.70 -1.59 -6.17
CA GLN A 311 21.05 -2.11 -6.36
C GLN A 311 21.58 -2.84 -5.13
N LYS A 312 21.42 -2.25 -3.93
CA LYS A 312 21.84 -2.90 -2.68
C LYS A 312 21.13 -4.24 -2.46
N HIS A 313 19.83 -4.32 -2.77
CA HIS A 313 19.09 -5.58 -2.66
C HIS A 313 19.51 -6.62 -3.71
N ARG A 314 19.94 -6.22 -4.90
CA ARG A 314 20.48 -7.15 -5.92
C ARG A 314 21.82 -7.76 -5.49
N GLU A 315 22.63 -7.02 -4.73
CA GLU A 315 23.87 -7.54 -4.20
C GLU A 315 23.59 -8.55 -3.07
N ALA A 316 22.72 -8.17 -2.13
CA ALA A 316 22.30 -9.06 -1.04
C ALA A 316 21.50 -10.28 -1.51
N SER A 317 20.83 -10.22 -2.66
CA SER A 317 20.02 -11.35 -3.12
C SER A 317 20.83 -12.57 -3.55
N LYS A 318 22.10 -12.38 -3.92
CA LYS A 318 22.96 -13.50 -4.35
C LYS A 318 23.25 -14.48 -3.21
N THR A 319 23.37 -14.00 -1.98
CA THR A 319 23.61 -14.85 -0.81
C THR A 319 22.34 -15.59 -0.39
N SER A 320 21.18 -14.93 -0.43
CA SER A 320 19.91 -15.56 -0.03
C SER A 320 19.42 -16.66 -0.98
N VAL A 321 19.79 -16.62 -2.26
CA VAL A 321 19.50 -17.73 -3.18
C VAL A 321 20.27 -18.98 -2.77
N GLN A 322 21.54 -18.83 -2.38
CA GLN A 322 22.37 -19.95 -1.92
C GLN A 322 21.83 -20.56 -0.62
N GLU A 323 21.36 -19.73 0.31
CA GLU A 323 20.71 -20.19 1.54
C GLU A 323 19.42 -20.97 1.24
N TRP A 324 18.59 -20.46 0.33
CA TRP A 324 17.35 -21.12 -0.07
C TRP A 324 17.58 -22.50 -0.69
N GLU A 325 18.55 -22.62 -1.60
CA GLU A 325 18.91 -23.88 -2.26
C GLU A 325 19.53 -24.88 -1.28
N ALA A 326 20.39 -24.42 -0.37
CA ALA A 326 21.02 -25.27 0.65
C ALA A 326 20.00 -25.88 1.63
N GLU A 327 18.97 -25.12 2.02
CA GLU A 327 17.92 -25.61 2.90
C GLU A 327 16.96 -26.58 2.20
N GLN A 328 16.73 -26.46 0.89
CA GLN A 328 15.93 -27.45 0.15
C GLN A 328 16.61 -28.82 0.11
N HIS A 329 17.93 -28.85 -0.07
CA HIS A 329 18.70 -30.11 -0.08
C HIS A 329 18.83 -30.80 1.28
N ASN A 330 18.58 -30.09 2.39
CA ASN A 330 18.60 -30.68 3.74
C ASN A 330 17.24 -31.29 4.16
N CYS A 331 16.18 -31.05 3.39
CA CYS A 331 14.82 -31.55 3.67
C CYS A 331 14.40 -32.72 2.76
N GLU A 332 15.23 -33.07 1.76
CA GLU A 332 15.16 -34.33 1.00
C GLU A 332 15.98 -35.42 1.71
#